data_AF-A0A535Z8F6-F1
#
_entry.id   AF-A0A535Z8F6-F1
#
_cell.length_a   1.000
_cell.length_b   1.000
_cell.length_c   1.000
_cell.angle_alpha   90.00
_cell.angle_beta   90.00
_cell.angle_gamma   90.00
#
_symmetry.space_group_name_H-M   'P 1'
#
loop_
_entity.id
_entity.type
_entity.pdbx_description
1 polymer ?
#
loop_
_entity_poly.entity_id
_entity_poly.type
_entity_poly.pdbx_seq_one_letter_code
_entity_poly.pdbx_strand_id
1 'polypeptide(L)' 'MAASTLLQLLEVALFGAILLLGVLTRSGPVALLGGGFLVGIAVLNILAPEGGSIYRRSWIGYTLAGLFVLGGVVLYHFAG' A
#
# COMPACT_ATOMS: atom_id res chain seq x y z
N MET A 1 -6.98 -8.13 -18.13
CA MET A 1 -5.82 -8.57 -17.31
C MET A 1 -4.59 -7.70 -17.54
N ALA A 2 -4.15 -7.46 -18.78
CA ALA A 2 -2.95 -6.65 -19.06
C ALA A 2 -2.99 -5.20 -18.51
N ALA A 3 -4.12 -4.49 -18.68
CA ALA A 3 -4.26 -3.12 -18.19
C ALA A 3 -4.19 -3.00 -16.66
N SER A 4 -4.77 -3.95 -15.92
CA SER A 4 -4.73 -3.96 -14.45
C SER A 4 -3.33 -4.28 -13.92
N THR A 5 -2.56 -5.11 -14.63
CA THR A 5 -1.18 -5.43 -14.24
C THR A 5 -0.25 -4.24 -14.42
N LEU A 6 -0.36 -3.50 -15.52
CA LEU A 6 0.46 -2.30 -15.74
C LEU A 6 0.18 -1.24 -14.67
N LEU A 7 -1.10 -1.03 -14.33
CA LEU A 7 -1.50 -0.12 -13.26
C LEU A 7 -0.86 -0.54 -11.92
N GLN A 8 -0.97 -1.82 -11.56
CA GLN A 8 -0.37 -2.32 -10.31
C GLN A 8 1.15 -2.14 -10.28
N LEU A 9 1.85 -2.35 -11.40
CA LEU A 9 3.30 -2.11 -11.47
C LEU A 9 3.63 -0.63 -11.27
N LEU A 10 2.85 0.28 -11.87
CA LEU A 10 3.01 1.72 -11.65
C LEU A 10 2.75 2.12 -10.19
N GLU A 11 1.71 1.55 -9.57
CA GLU A 11 1.41 1.77 -8.16
C GLU A 11 2.55 1.26 -7.27
N VAL A 12 3.06 0.04 -7.51
CA VAL A 12 4.22 -0.51 -6.77
C VAL A 12 5.44 0.40 -6.91
N ALA A 13 5.76 0.85 -8.12
CA ALA A 13 6.89 1.75 -8.35
C ALA A 13 6.72 3.08 -7.60
N LEU A 14 5.52 3.67 -7.67
CA LEU A 14 5.19 4.94 -7.01
C LEU A 14 5.29 4.83 -5.49
N PHE A 15 4.61 3.84 -4.88
CA PHE A 15 4.62 3.69 -3.42
C PHE A 15 5.97 3.20 -2.89
N GLY A 16 6.72 2.43 -3.70
CA GLY A 16 8.13 2.13 -3.45
C GLY A 16 8.99 3.39 -3.39
N ALA A 17 8.82 4.32 -4.34
CA ALA A 17 9.52 5.60 -4.33
C ALA A 17 9.15 6.45 -3.09
N ILE A 18 7.86 6.47 -2.71
CA ILE A 18 7.40 7.18 -1.50
C ILE A 18 8.02 6.59 -0.23
N LEU A 19 8.06 5.26 -0.11
CA LEU A 19 8.70 4.57 1.02
C LEU A 19 10.18 4.96 1.11
N LEU A 20 10.92 4.86 0.00
CA LEU A 20 12.33 5.23 -0.06
C LEU A 20 12.54 6.71 0.28
N LEU A 21 11.69 7.60 -0.22
CA LEU A 21 11.74 9.03 0.10
C LEU A 21 11.55 9.25 1.61
N GLY A 22 10.59 8.57 2.23
CA GLY A 22 10.35 8.64 3.67
C GLY A 22 11.57 8.18 4.48
N VAL A 23 12.21 7.07 4.08
CA VAL A 23 13.44 6.57 4.70
C VAL A 23 14.59 7.58 4.55
N LEU A 24 14.83 8.08 3.33
CA LEU A 24 15.92 9.01 3.03
C LEU A 24 15.76 10.36 3.75
N THR A 25 14.53 10.84 3.90
CA THR A 25 14.21 12.09 4.61
C THR A 25 14.02 11.89 6.12
N ARG A 26 14.18 10.66 6.63
CA ARG A 26 13.91 10.28 8.02
C ARG A 26 12.49 10.64 8.49
N SER A 27 11.54 10.66 7.57
CA SER A 27 10.13 10.93 7.84
C SER A 27 9.37 9.62 8.00
N GLY A 28 9.14 9.23 9.26
CA GLY A 28 8.34 8.06 9.62
C GLY A 28 6.96 8.04 8.95
N PRO A 29 6.17 9.13 8.99
CA PRO A 29 4.84 9.16 8.38
C PRO A 29 4.87 8.93 6.85
N VAL A 30 5.87 9.48 6.15
CA VAL A 30 6.02 9.29 4.70
C VAL A 30 6.43 7.85 4.38
N ALA A 31 7.33 7.27 5.17
CA ALA A 31 7.72 5.87 5.01
C ALA A 31 6.52 4.94 5.25
N LEU A 32 5.72 5.21 6.28
CA LEU A 32 4.51 4.45 6.59
C LEU A 32 3.44 4.58 5.50
N LEU A 33 3.32 5.75 4.87
CA LEU A 33 2.42 5.94 3.74
C LEU A 33 2.82 5.04 2.56
N GLY A 34 4.09 5.08 2.15
CA GLY A 34 4.58 4.21 1.06
C GLY A 34 4.44 2.72 1.40
N GLY A 35 4.91 2.32 2.59
CA GLY A 35 4.86 0.93 3.04
C GLY A 35 3.43 0.38 3.18
N GLY A 36 2.51 1.15 3.76
CA GLY A 36 1.13 0.73 3.96
C GLY A 36 0.37 0.51 2.64
N PHE A 37 0.58 1.36 1.64
CA PHE A 37 0.00 1.16 0.31
C PHE A 37 0.62 -0.05 -0.43
N LEU A 38 1.92 -0.31 -0.27
CA LEU A 38 2.54 -1.54 -0.80
C LEU A 38 1.94 -2.81 -0.18
N VAL A 39 1.64 -2.79 1.12
CA VAL A 39 0.93 -3.90 1.79
C VAL A 39 -0.46 -4.08 1.16
N GLY A 40 -1.20 -2.98 0.95
CA GLY A 40 -2.49 -3.03 0.26
C GLY A 40 -2.42 -3.70 -1.11
N ILE A 41 -1.44 -3.32 -1.93
CA ILE A 41 -1.22 -3.92 -3.25
C ILE A 41 -0.84 -5.39 -3.16
N ALA A 42 -0.04 -5.78 -2.17
CA ALA A 42 0.26 -7.19 -1.92
C ALA A 42 -1.02 -7.99 -1.63
N VAL A 43 -1.93 -7.46 -0.81
CA VAL A 43 -3.25 -8.08 -0.57
C VAL A 43 -4.03 -8.21 -1.88
N LEU A 44 -4.06 -7.18 -2.73
CA LEU A 44 -4.75 -7.25 -4.03
C LEU A 44 -4.25 -8.41 -4.91
N ASN A 45 -2.94 -8.63 -4.90
CA ASN A 45 -2.30 -9.71 -5.67
C ASN A 45 -2.53 -11.08 -5.06
N ILE A 46 -2.56 -11.19 -3.72
CA ILE A 46 -2.89 -12.44 -3.03
C ILE A 46 -4.34 -12.85 -3.32
N LEU A 47 -5.28 -11.91 -3.38
CA LEU A 47 -6.69 -12.16 -3.67
C LEU A 47 -6.99 -12.33 -5.17
N ALA A 48 -6.02 -12.09 -6.06
CA ALA A 48 -6.21 -12.18 -7.50
C ALA A 48 -6.62 -13.58 -8.01
N PRO A 49 -6.08 -14.71 -7.49
CA PRO A 49 -6.45 -16.06 -7.91
C PRO A 49 -7.84 -16.51 -7.45
N GLU A 50 -8.47 -15.82 -6.48
CA GLU A 50 -9.77 -16.21 -5.91
C GLU A 50 -10.96 -16.03 -6.88
N GLY A 51 -10.73 -15.53 -8.10
CA GLY A 51 -11.77 -15.39 -9.12
C GLY A 51 -12.83 -14.32 -8.84
N GLY A 52 -12.66 -13.51 -7.79
CA GLY A 52 -13.56 -12.41 -7.43
C GLY A 52 -13.44 -11.19 -8.35
N SER A 53 -14.43 -10.28 -8.26
CA SER A 53 -14.41 -9.04 -9.02
C SER A 53 -13.20 -8.16 -8.66
N ILE A 54 -12.67 -7.43 -9.64
CA ILE A 54 -11.59 -6.45 -9.44
C ILE A 54 -11.98 -5.45 -8.35
N TYR A 55 -13.24 -5.01 -8.35
CA TYR A 55 -13.77 -4.09 -7.34
C TYR A 55 -13.72 -4.65 -5.92
N ARG A 56 -14.10 -5.91 -5.70
CA ARG A 56 -14.07 -6.54 -4.36
C ARG A 56 -12.65 -6.56 -3.80
N ARG A 57 -11.70 -7.05 -4.59
CA ARG A 57 -10.30 -7.10 -4.14
C ARG A 57 -9.76 -5.69 -3.89
N SER A 58 -10.00 -4.74 -4.81
CA SER A 58 -9.59 -3.34 -4.66
C SER A 58 -10.09 -2.74 -3.36
N TRP A 59 -11.37 -2.97 -3.04
CA TRP A 59 -11.97 -2.48 -1.80
C TRP A 59 -11.26 -3.05 -0.56
N ILE A 60 -10.99 -4.36 -0.54
CA ILE A 60 -10.29 -5.01 0.58
C ILE A 60 -8.85 -4.49 0.69
N GLY A 61 -8.10 -4.47 -0.41
CA GLY A 61 -6.69 -4.07 -0.40
C GLY A 61 -6.49 -2.60 -0.01
N TYR A 62 -7.29 -1.67 -0.53
CA TYR A 62 -7.19 -0.26 -0.14
C TYR A 62 -7.71 0.01 1.28
N THR A 63 -8.71 -0.74 1.75
CA THR A 63 -9.14 -0.66 3.15
C THR A 63 -8.02 -1.09 4.09
N LEU A 64 -7.38 -2.23 3.82
CA LEU A 64 -6.24 -2.70 4.61
C LEU A 64 -5.04 -1.75 4.50
N ALA A 65 -4.76 -1.19 3.32
CA ALA A 65 -3.75 -0.14 3.16
C ALA A 65 -4.01 1.04 4.10
N GLY A 66 -5.25 1.55 4.12
CA GLY A 66 -5.66 2.64 4.99
C GLY A 66 -5.46 2.31 6.47
N LEU A 67 -5.82 1.10 6.90
CA LEU A 67 -5.60 0.65 8.28
C LEU A 67 -4.11 0.57 8.63
N PHE A 68 -3.26 0.09 7.72
CA PHE A 68 -1.81 0.05 7.92
C PHE A 68 -1.21 1.44 8.02
N VAL A 69 -1.60 2.36 7.14
CA VAL A 69 -1.11 3.74 7.15
C VAL A 69 -1.57 4.46 8.42
N LEU A 70 -2.87 4.46 8.71
CA LEU A 70 -3.43 5.14 9.88
C LEU A 70 -2.91 4.52 11.18
N GLY A 71 -2.97 3.20 11.32
CA GLY A 71 -2.47 2.50 12.49
C GLY A 71 -0.97 2.74 12.70
N GLY A 72 -0.18 2.67 11.62
CA GLY A 72 1.24 2.95 11.66
C GLY A 72 1.54 4.40 12.09
N VAL A 73 0.82 5.38 11.54
CA VAL A 73 1.00 6.80 11.88
C VAL A 73 0.60 7.08 13.33
N VAL A 74 -0.49 6.50 13.80
CA VAL A 74 -0.93 6.61 15.20
C VAL A 74 0.12 6.01 16.14
N LEU A 75 0.61 4.80 15.85
CA LEU A 75 1.68 4.18 16.65
C LEU A 75 2.96 5.01 16.63
N TYR A 76 3.34 5.54 15.47
CA TYR A 76 4.51 6.41 15.33
C TYR A 76 4.39 7.69 16.17
N HIS A 77 3.21 8.29 16.23
CA HIS A 77 2.97 9.49 17.05
C HIS A 77 3.17 9.25 18.54
N PHE A 78 2.86 8.05 19.04
CA PHE A 78 2.99 7.70 20.46
C PHE A 78 4.34 7.06 20.82
N ALA A 79 5.06 6.48 19.84
CA ALA A 79 6.33 5.80 20.06
C ALA A 79 7.57 6.67 19.77
N GLY A 80 7.39 7.82 19.11
CA GLY A 80 8.43 8.83 18.88
C GLY A 80 8.35 9.98 19.87
#